data_AF-A0A651HC38-F1
#
_entry.id   AF-A0A651HC38-F1
#
_cell.length_a   1.000
_cell.length_b   1.000
_cell.length_c   1.000
_cell.angle_alpha   90.00
_cell.angle_beta   90.00
_cell.angle_gamma   90.00
#
_symmetry.space_group_name_H-M   'P 1'
#
loop_
_entity.id
_entity.type
_entity.pdbx_description
1 polymer ?
#
loop_
_entity_poly.entity_id
_entity_poly.type
_entity_poly.pdbx_seq_one_letter_code
_entity_poly.pdbx_strand_id
1 'polypeptide(L)'
;MAVPEESFKFPPQDFPAQPLPHRTPRQSALDPVFQHAPAPSGFIRKRMLMPIIAERTAHLAIDKDCTGLVRTVPQLPAQTHRPPADPQHDLRPVGNPARRPLHPHRLPPRGQAGKRPRPLMPGIGFRGRHRQPHSAPVVESPAPGNGIGRGMSWLFSHGAGRVRSAWHGSTGFANRSTLLLPPRRVSVVCAMKKTSPLRCAVVGMGIGRHHAKAYAEHPGSQLVAVVDLDPARLEPWRATVGDEGLFDDYAAMLRALKPDLVSVALPNALHGRVTIDALRAGAHVLCEKPMATSMKEARKMQEEARKAGRRLGINLSYRFTAPARALKDLADDGFLGTPYHAVTKWTRRDGFPGFGGWFGRKALSGGGPLIDLGVHRLDLAMWLMGSPEPVTVSGAIHDHIAKARAAASGKTFDVEDFSTGFVRFANGASLVFETSWAGHQEEPESMMTMVMGTQGSLVHRNEGGGYQFVGECFTERAGHRLHSRIHPDSRATSNPYQEMVAAIREDRPYLADAEDGLRVQKILDGLYKSARTGREVRL
;
A
#
# COMPACT_ATOMS: atom_id res chain seq x y z
N MET A 1 49.77 9.00 31.14
CA MET A 1 50.03 10.44 31.29
C MET A 1 48.83 11.17 30.72
N ALA A 2 48.11 11.88 31.59
CA ALA A 2 46.91 12.64 31.29
C ALA A 2 47.11 14.03 31.92
N VAL A 3 46.88 15.10 31.16
CA VAL A 3 46.33 16.43 31.57
C VAL A 3 46.31 17.37 30.34
N PRO A 4 45.52 18.47 30.29
CA PRO A 4 44.21 18.74 30.92
C PRO A 4 43.16 19.34 29.96
N GLU A 5 41.89 19.27 30.40
CA GLU A 5 40.76 20.09 29.97
C GLU A 5 40.92 21.55 30.43
N GLU A 6 40.61 22.52 29.56
CA GLU A 6 40.34 23.90 29.98
C GLU A 6 38.83 24.17 29.97
N SER A 7 38.37 24.63 31.12
CA SER A 7 36.99 24.96 31.45
C SER A 7 36.78 26.47 31.35
N PHE A 8 35.93 26.92 30.42
CA PHE A 8 35.44 28.30 30.42
C PHE A 8 34.17 28.40 31.27
N LYS A 9 34.33 28.97 32.46
CA LYS A 9 33.24 29.40 33.35
C LYS A 9 32.69 30.75 32.88
N PHE A 10 31.38 30.85 32.64
CA PHE A 10 30.66 32.12 32.61
C PHE A 10 29.98 32.36 33.98
N PRO A 11 29.91 33.61 34.46
CA PRO A 11 29.34 33.94 35.77
C PRO A 11 27.80 33.82 35.78
N PRO A 12 27.18 33.62 36.96
CA PRO A 12 25.72 33.54 37.08
C PRO A 12 25.11 34.93 36.88
N GLN A 13 24.08 35.02 36.02
CA GLN A 13 23.19 36.17 35.96
C GLN A 13 21.89 35.82 36.69
N ASP A 14 21.70 36.48 37.83
CA ASP A 14 20.45 36.51 38.58
C ASP A 14 19.40 37.31 37.81
N PHE A 15 18.25 36.68 37.50
CA PHE A 15 17.05 37.38 37.05
C PHE A 15 15.99 37.32 38.15
N PRO A 16 15.49 38.47 38.67
CA PRO A 16 14.45 38.48 39.67
C PRO A 16 13.09 38.09 39.08
N ALA A 17 12.39 37.19 39.78
CA ALA A 17 11.00 36.85 39.51
C ALA A 17 10.09 38.06 39.83
N GLN A 18 9.28 38.49 38.86
CA GLN A 18 8.15 39.39 39.09
C GLN A 18 6.82 38.72 38.71
N PRO A 19 5.73 39.02 39.45
CA PRO A 19 4.47 38.28 39.39
C PRO A 19 3.63 38.61 38.16
N LEU A 20 2.95 37.57 37.64
CA LEU A 20 1.93 37.68 36.58
C LEU A 20 0.69 38.41 37.10
N PRO A 21 0.15 39.42 36.39
CA PRO A 21 -1.14 39.99 36.75
C PRO A 21 -2.29 39.17 36.15
N HIS A 22 -3.23 38.80 37.01
CA HIS A 22 -4.56 38.33 36.65
C HIS A 22 -5.28 39.35 35.76
N ARG A 23 -5.81 38.91 34.61
CA ARG A 23 -6.83 39.65 33.86
C ARG A 23 -8.08 38.80 33.69
N THR A 24 -9.13 39.22 34.37
CA THR A 24 -10.53 38.89 34.15
C THR A 24 -11.04 39.53 32.85
N PRO A 25 -12.08 38.95 32.21
CA PRO A 25 -12.57 39.43 30.92
C PRO A 25 -13.46 40.68 31.10
N ARG A 26 -13.16 41.75 30.36
CA ARG A 26 -14.10 42.85 30.12
C ARG A 26 -14.90 42.57 28.86
N GLN A 27 -16.22 42.67 29.02
CA GLN A 27 -17.23 42.78 27.99
C GLN A 27 -16.94 43.96 27.06
N SER A 28 -17.08 43.74 25.75
CA SER A 28 -17.31 44.82 24.79
C SER A 28 -18.55 44.47 23.98
N ALA A 29 -19.58 45.28 24.18
CA ALA A 29 -20.81 45.30 23.42
C ALA A 29 -20.56 45.78 21.98
N LEU A 30 -21.22 45.14 21.03
CA LEU A 30 -21.63 45.76 19.77
C LEU A 30 -23.10 45.41 19.55
N ASP A 31 -23.89 46.47 19.39
CA ASP A 31 -25.33 46.48 19.28
C ASP A 31 -25.86 45.79 18.01
N PRO A 32 -27.05 45.17 18.07
CA PRO A 32 -27.87 44.85 16.92
C PRO A 32 -28.89 45.96 16.65
N VAL A 33 -28.96 46.45 15.40
CA VAL A 33 -30.10 47.22 14.91
C VAL A 33 -30.87 46.34 13.92
N PHE A 34 -32.00 45.80 14.37
CA PHE A 34 -33.11 45.34 13.54
C PHE A 34 -34.39 45.94 14.12
N GLN A 35 -35.04 46.81 13.35
CA GLN A 35 -36.41 47.27 13.59
C GLN A 35 -37.32 46.79 12.44
N HIS A 36 -38.50 46.33 12.85
CA HIS A 36 -39.81 46.11 12.17
C HIS A 36 -39.95 46.53 10.68
N ALA A 37 -40.67 45.80 9.80
CA ALA A 37 -42.13 45.60 9.82
C ALA A 37 -42.58 44.68 8.62
N PRO A 38 -43.88 44.30 8.48
CA PRO A 38 -44.35 43.06 7.84
C PRO A 38 -44.94 43.14 6.41
N ALA A 39 -45.43 41.98 5.94
CA ALA A 39 -45.99 41.55 4.64
C ALA A 39 -46.93 42.51 3.86
N PRO A 40 -47.23 42.15 2.58
CA PRO A 40 -48.60 41.72 2.32
C PRO A 40 -48.77 40.48 1.42
N SER A 41 -49.93 39.86 1.61
CA SER A 41 -50.57 38.75 0.87
C SER A 41 -51.05 39.12 -0.54
N GLY A 42 -51.11 38.13 -1.44
CA GLY A 42 -51.85 38.24 -2.71
C GLY A 42 -51.95 36.94 -3.51
N PHE A 43 -53.12 36.31 -3.47
CA PHE A 43 -53.58 35.23 -4.35
C PHE A 43 -53.96 35.78 -5.74
N ILE A 44 -53.81 35.01 -6.83
CA ILE A 44 -54.77 34.85 -7.96
C ILE A 44 -54.35 33.69 -8.90
N ARG A 45 -55.36 33.07 -9.52
CA ARG A 45 -55.46 31.77 -10.20
C ARG A 45 -55.27 31.80 -11.75
N LYS A 46 -55.03 30.59 -12.32
CA LYS A 46 -55.45 30.04 -13.66
C LYS A 46 -54.72 30.60 -14.91
N ARG A 47 -54.45 29.91 -16.02
CA ARG A 47 -54.87 28.61 -16.62
C ARG A 47 -53.96 28.26 -17.82
N MET A 48 -53.75 26.94 -18.04
CA MET A 48 -53.64 26.17 -19.31
C MET A 48 -52.89 26.72 -20.56
N LEU A 49 -51.95 25.91 -21.08
CA LEU A 49 -52.03 25.29 -22.43
C LEU A 49 -50.95 24.18 -22.62
N MET A 50 -51.43 22.96 -22.93
CA MET A 50 -50.75 21.85 -23.63
C MET A 50 -51.35 21.78 -25.06
N PRO A 51 -50.88 21.00 -26.07
CA PRO A 51 -50.14 19.70 -26.04
C PRO A 51 -48.97 19.64 -27.10
N ILE A 52 -48.20 18.58 -27.42
CA ILE A 52 -48.48 17.20 -27.90
C ILE A 52 -47.18 16.33 -27.92
N ILE A 53 -47.23 15.15 -27.28
CA ILE A 53 -46.89 13.74 -27.68
C ILE A 53 -45.63 13.42 -28.52
N ALA A 54 -44.80 12.49 -28.01
CA ALA A 54 -44.45 11.21 -28.66
C ALA A 54 -43.74 10.22 -27.70
N GLU A 55 -44.43 9.12 -27.38
CA GLU A 55 -43.96 7.94 -26.64
C GLU A 55 -43.14 6.99 -27.53
N ARG A 56 -42.20 6.24 -26.91
CA ARG A 56 -41.82 4.88 -27.33
C ARG A 56 -41.46 4.03 -26.11
N THR A 57 -42.36 3.10 -25.77
CA THR A 57 -42.16 2.00 -24.83
C THR A 57 -41.81 0.75 -25.64
N ALA A 58 -40.71 0.08 -25.31
CA ALA A 58 -40.33 -1.19 -25.92
C ALA A 58 -40.75 -2.36 -25.01
N HIS A 59 -41.60 -3.23 -25.54
CA HIS A 59 -41.97 -4.52 -24.98
C HIS A 59 -40.78 -5.50 -25.06
N LEU A 60 -40.54 -6.27 -23.99
CA LEU A 60 -39.78 -7.52 -24.07
C LEU A 60 -40.72 -8.70 -23.87
N ALA A 61 -40.74 -9.57 -24.87
CA ALA A 61 -41.56 -10.78 -24.92
C ALA A 61 -41.04 -11.85 -23.94
N ILE A 62 -42.00 -12.53 -23.31
CA ILE A 62 -41.80 -13.73 -22.51
C ILE A 62 -41.83 -14.92 -23.47
N ASP A 63 -40.76 -15.70 -23.48
CA ASP A 63 -40.69 -16.98 -24.18
C ASP A 63 -41.20 -18.09 -23.24
N LYS A 64 -42.20 -18.85 -23.71
CA LYS A 64 -42.78 -20.02 -23.06
C LYS A 64 -42.49 -21.21 -23.96
N ASP A 65 -41.62 -22.11 -23.53
CA ASP A 65 -41.86 -23.55 -23.47
C ASP A 65 -40.53 -24.28 -23.21
N CYS A 66 -40.47 -25.02 -22.10
CA CYS A 66 -40.06 -26.43 -22.07
C CYS A 66 -40.13 -26.95 -20.63
N THR A 67 -41.00 -27.94 -20.48
CA THR A 67 -41.33 -28.72 -19.30
C THR A 67 -40.21 -29.71 -18.92
N GLY A 68 -40.12 -30.03 -17.63
CA GLY A 68 -39.61 -31.33 -17.17
C GLY A 68 -38.41 -31.31 -16.22
N LEU A 69 -38.68 -31.31 -14.90
CA LEU A 69 -38.14 -32.24 -13.89
C LEU A 69 -38.32 -31.66 -12.49
N VAL A 70 -39.44 -32.03 -11.86
CA VAL A 70 -39.70 -31.81 -10.44
C VAL A 70 -39.02 -32.95 -9.66
N ARG A 71 -38.10 -32.62 -8.75
CA ARG A 71 -37.74 -33.48 -7.62
C ARG A 71 -38.13 -32.76 -6.33
N THR A 72 -39.03 -33.39 -5.60
CA THR A 72 -39.56 -33.01 -4.30
C THR A 72 -38.50 -33.16 -3.21
N VAL A 73 -38.42 -32.18 -2.31
CA VAL A 73 -37.74 -32.30 -1.00
C VAL A 73 -38.73 -31.79 0.07
N PRO A 74 -38.90 -32.47 1.22
CA PRO A 74 -40.02 -32.23 2.12
C PRO A 74 -39.83 -31.03 3.06
N GLN A 75 -40.94 -30.36 3.37
CA GLN A 75 -41.06 -29.32 4.39
C GLN A 75 -41.10 -29.91 5.82
N LEU A 76 -40.45 -29.23 6.76
CA LEU A 76 -40.67 -29.31 8.22
C LEU A 76 -40.62 -27.88 8.81
N PRO A 77 -41.23 -27.64 10.00
CA PRO A 77 -42.16 -26.52 10.19
C PRO A 77 -41.58 -25.24 10.77
N ALA A 78 -42.35 -24.16 10.59
CA ALA A 78 -42.09 -22.81 11.07
C ALA A 78 -41.97 -22.73 12.60
N GLN A 79 -40.91 -22.08 13.09
CA GLN A 79 -40.80 -21.56 14.45
C GLN A 79 -41.10 -20.06 14.44
N THR A 80 -41.98 -19.65 15.35
CA THR A 80 -42.41 -18.28 15.60
C THR A 80 -41.35 -17.51 16.39
N HIS A 81 -40.84 -16.41 15.84
CA HIS A 81 -40.06 -15.44 16.60
C HIS A 81 -40.84 -14.13 16.76
N ARG A 82 -41.10 -13.77 18.03
CA ARG A 82 -41.63 -12.47 18.46
C ARG A 82 -40.61 -11.34 18.17
N PRO A 83 -41.07 -10.12 17.86
CA PRO A 83 -40.19 -8.96 17.73
C PRO A 83 -39.74 -8.43 19.10
N PRO A 84 -38.55 -7.81 19.22
CA PRO A 84 -38.12 -7.16 20.45
C PRO A 84 -38.81 -5.80 20.64
N ALA A 85 -39.10 -5.48 21.90
CA ALA A 85 -39.73 -4.25 22.35
C ALA A 85 -38.76 -3.05 22.38
N ASP A 86 -39.32 -1.88 22.09
CA ASP A 86 -38.75 -0.54 22.22
C ASP A 86 -38.62 -0.12 23.69
N PRO A 87 -37.52 0.52 24.13
CA PRO A 87 -37.50 1.24 25.39
C PRO A 87 -37.33 2.76 25.16
N GLN A 88 -38.42 3.48 25.36
CA GLN A 88 -38.40 4.90 25.74
C GLN A 88 -38.35 5.06 27.26
N HIS A 89 -37.78 6.20 27.69
CA HIS A 89 -37.73 6.81 29.03
C HIS A 89 -36.72 6.17 30.01
N ASP A 90 -35.91 6.91 30.78
CA ASP A 90 -36.30 8.04 31.62
C ASP A 90 -35.06 8.81 32.15
N LEU A 91 -35.23 10.11 32.44
CA LEU A 91 -34.24 11.00 33.04
C LEU A 91 -34.59 11.22 34.52
N ARG A 92 -33.64 11.01 35.45
CA ARG A 92 -33.30 11.90 36.61
C ARG A 92 -32.23 11.29 37.57
N PRO A 93 -31.56 12.13 38.41
CA PRO A 93 -30.20 11.88 38.92
C PRO A 93 -30.11 11.65 40.44
N VAL A 94 -29.09 10.91 40.89
CA VAL A 94 -28.57 10.83 42.28
C VAL A 94 -27.11 10.32 42.14
N GLY A 95 -26.03 10.74 42.80
CA GLY A 95 -25.75 11.50 44.01
C GLY A 95 -24.44 10.90 44.57
N ASN A 96 -23.43 11.73 44.86
CA ASN A 96 -22.12 11.33 45.41
C ASN A 96 -22.25 10.83 46.87
N PRO A 97 -21.39 9.91 47.33
CA PRO A 97 -20.55 10.30 48.47
C PRO A 97 -19.11 9.75 48.43
N ALA A 98 -18.26 10.45 49.17
CA ALA A 98 -16.81 10.27 49.25
C ALA A 98 -16.33 9.52 50.52
N ARG A 99 -15.06 9.07 50.44
CA ARG A 99 -14.01 8.93 51.49
C ARG A 99 -13.83 7.61 52.31
N ARG A 100 -12.65 7.00 52.05
CA ARG A 100 -11.56 6.47 52.96
C ARG A 100 -11.73 5.06 53.61
N PRO A 101 -10.62 4.40 54.07
CA PRO A 101 -9.23 4.30 53.57
C PRO A 101 -8.62 2.85 53.62
N LEU A 102 -7.34 2.76 53.23
CA LEU A 102 -6.40 1.61 53.10
C LEU A 102 -6.14 0.77 54.38
N HIS A 103 -5.80 -0.53 54.22
CA HIS A 103 -4.63 -1.20 54.83
C HIS A 103 -4.29 -2.60 54.20
N PRO A 104 -3.04 -3.11 54.33
CA PRO A 104 -2.46 -4.18 53.48
C PRO A 104 -2.23 -5.54 54.17
N HIS A 105 -2.13 -6.62 53.40
CA HIS A 105 -1.57 -7.93 53.83
C HIS A 105 -0.66 -8.48 52.71
N ARG A 106 0.67 -8.42 52.87
CA ARG A 106 1.62 -9.42 53.42
C ARG A 106 1.76 -10.71 52.57
N LEU A 107 2.93 -10.82 51.93
CA LEU A 107 3.55 -12.03 51.35
C LEU A 107 4.03 -13.02 52.44
N PRO A 108 4.19 -14.31 52.11
CA PRO A 108 5.19 -15.19 52.72
C PRO A 108 6.29 -15.64 51.72
N PRO A 109 7.40 -16.23 52.19
CA PRO A 109 8.74 -15.97 51.66
C PRO A 109 9.34 -17.06 50.74
N ARG A 110 10.48 -16.69 50.13
CA ARG A 110 11.45 -17.56 49.46
C ARG A 110 12.11 -18.55 50.43
N GLY A 111 12.26 -19.81 50.01
CA GLY A 111 13.15 -20.81 50.61
C GLY A 111 14.05 -21.43 49.54
N GLN A 112 15.35 -21.56 49.84
CA GLN A 112 16.43 -22.05 48.99
C GLN A 112 16.61 -23.58 49.05
N ALA A 113 17.25 -24.11 47.99
CA ALA A 113 18.21 -25.21 47.92
C ALA A 113 17.78 -26.67 48.21
N GLY A 114 18.02 -27.54 47.21
CA GLY A 114 18.02 -29.00 47.37
C GLY A 114 18.45 -29.71 46.09
N LYS A 115 19.45 -30.59 46.20
CA LYS A 115 20.29 -31.19 45.14
C LYS A 115 19.60 -32.34 44.35
N ARG A 116 20.13 -32.56 43.14
CA ARG A 116 20.09 -33.75 42.22
C ARG A 116 20.18 -35.13 42.94
N PRO A 117 19.71 -36.26 42.35
CA PRO A 117 20.41 -36.95 41.23
C PRO A 117 19.55 -37.68 40.16
N ARG A 118 20.21 -38.00 39.02
CA ARG A 118 19.78 -38.93 37.95
C ARG A 118 19.86 -40.40 38.41
N PRO A 119 19.13 -41.32 37.76
CA PRO A 119 19.76 -42.46 37.04
C PRO A 119 19.12 -42.69 35.64
N LEU A 120 19.90 -42.92 34.58
CA LEU A 120 20.38 -44.20 33.98
C LEU A 120 19.34 -44.98 33.13
N MET A 121 19.73 -45.23 31.87
CA MET A 121 19.13 -46.15 30.90
C MET A 121 19.40 -47.63 31.22
N PRO A 122 18.71 -48.57 30.55
CA PRO A 122 19.26 -49.28 29.37
C PRO A 122 18.23 -49.35 28.23
N GLY A 123 18.49 -49.52 26.92
CA GLY A 123 19.51 -50.27 26.17
C GLY A 123 18.77 -51.12 25.11
N ILE A 124 19.45 -51.50 24.00
CA ILE A 124 19.01 -52.33 22.83
C ILE A 124 18.46 -51.50 21.64
N GLY A 125 18.95 -51.55 20.39
CA GLY A 125 20.06 -52.28 19.75
C GLY A 125 19.87 -52.35 18.21
N PHE A 126 20.98 -52.22 17.44
CA PHE A 126 21.25 -52.76 16.07
C PHE A 126 20.42 -52.25 14.86
N ARG A 127 20.88 -51.96 13.62
CA ARG A 127 22.08 -52.15 12.74
C ARG A 127 22.17 -50.87 11.85
N GLY A 128 23.29 -50.37 11.32
CA GLY A 128 24.51 -50.98 10.81
C GLY A 128 24.49 -51.09 9.27
N ARG A 129 25.04 -50.11 8.54
CA ARG A 129 25.77 -50.29 7.26
C ARG A 129 26.53 -49.01 6.85
N HIS A 130 27.84 -49.06 7.03
CA HIS A 130 28.84 -48.25 6.34
C HIS A 130 29.08 -48.79 4.92
N ARG A 131 29.36 -47.90 3.95
CA ARG A 131 30.37 -48.09 2.90
C ARG A 131 30.89 -46.73 2.43
N GLN A 132 32.21 -46.58 2.46
CA GLN A 132 33.06 -45.66 1.70
C GLN A 132 34.17 -46.54 1.05
N PRO A 133 35.13 -46.01 0.26
CA PRO A 133 35.07 -45.08 -0.87
C PRO A 133 35.84 -45.66 -2.09
N HIS A 134 35.82 -44.99 -3.25
CA HIS A 134 36.86 -45.15 -4.28
C HIS A 134 37.13 -43.83 -5.00
N SER A 135 38.36 -43.71 -5.49
CA SER A 135 39.16 -42.53 -5.77
C SER A 135 39.57 -42.44 -7.25
N ALA A 136 39.48 -41.23 -7.86
CA ALA A 136 40.31 -40.53 -8.91
C ALA A 136 40.77 -41.30 -10.21
N PRO A 137 41.34 -40.66 -11.29
CA PRO A 137 41.75 -39.26 -11.51
C PRO A 137 41.48 -38.61 -12.93
N VAL A 138 41.71 -37.29 -12.99
CA VAL A 138 42.25 -36.34 -14.02
C VAL A 138 42.55 -36.79 -15.48
N VAL A 139 42.18 -35.99 -16.50
CA VAL A 139 43.00 -35.52 -17.69
C VAL A 139 42.42 -34.22 -18.30
N GLU A 140 43.32 -33.34 -18.80
CA GLU A 140 43.20 -31.97 -19.35
C GLU A 140 42.83 -31.85 -20.86
N SER A 141 42.20 -30.71 -21.24
CA SER A 141 42.39 -29.81 -22.43
C SER A 141 42.35 -30.32 -23.90
N PRO A 142 42.31 -29.47 -24.97
CA PRO A 142 41.91 -28.05 -25.15
C PRO A 142 40.93 -27.78 -26.34
N ALA A 143 40.62 -26.49 -26.57
CA ALA A 143 39.90 -25.91 -27.71
C ALA A 143 40.63 -26.03 -29.08
N PRO A 144 39.93 -25.74 -30.20
CA PRO A 144 40.16 -24.48 -30.95
C PRO A 144 38.82 -23.84 -31.39
N GLY A 145 38.64 -22.55 -31.67
CA GLY A 145 39.52 -21.60 -32.34
C GLY A 145 39.25 -21.62 -33.86
N ASN A 146 38.33 -20.78 -34.35
CA ASN A 146 38.38 -20.16 -35.68
C ASN A 146 37.27 -19.11 -35.87
N GLY A 147 37.69 -17.87 -36.11
CA GLY A 147 36.83 -16.81 -36.63
C GLY A 147 36.85 -16.77 -38.14
N ILE A 148 35.78 -16.25 -38.75
CA ILE A 148 35.80 -15.62 -40.07
C ILE A 148 34.84 -14.44 -40.01
N GLY A 149 35.36 -13.23 -40.19
CA GLY A 149 34.57 -12.03 -40.38
C GLY A 149 34.07 -11.91 -41.82
N ARG A 150 32.92 -11.25 -41.99
CA ARG A 150 32.61 -10.44 -43.18
C ARG A 150 31.75 -9.26 -42.73
N GLY A 151 32.23 -8.06 -43.00
CA GLY A 151 31.43 -6.84 -42.92
C GLY A 151 30.50 -6.72 -44.12
N MET A 152 29.47 -5.91 -43.96
CA MET A 152 28.83 -5.19 -45.06
C MET A 152 28.06 -4.00 -44.48
N SER A 153 28.59 -2.81 -44.75
CA SER A 153 27.91 -1.52 -44.65
C SER A 153 26.92 -1.37 -45.80
N TRP A 154 25.76 -0.75 -45.55
CA TRP A 154 25.09 0.09 -46.55
C TRP A 154 24.36 1.25 -45.85
N LEU A 155 24.78 2.46 -46.22
CA LEU A 155 24.03 3.71 -46.12
C LEU A 155 22.81 3.68 -47.07
N PHE A 156 21.77 4.45 -46.75
CA PHE A 156 21.00 5.41 -47.59
C PHE A 156 19.76 5.81 -46.75
N SER A 157 19.67 7.05 -46.27
CA SER A 157 19.24 8.28 -46.95
C SER A 157 17.75 8.55 -46.79
N HIS A 158 17.47 9.77 -46.31
CA HIS A 158 16.15 10.39 -46.26
C HIS A 158 15.58 10.62 -47.66
N GLY A 159 14.25 10.60 -47.78
CA GLY A 159 13.53 11.01 -48.98
C GLY A 159 12.05 11.24 -48.67
N ALA A 160 11.70 12.50 -48.43
CA ALA A 160 10.33 12.97 -48.32
C ALA A 160 9.64 12.96 -49.69
N GLY A 161 8.36 12.56 -49.74
CA GLY A 161 7.54 12.61 -50.95
C GLY A 161 6.07 12.75 -50.61
N ARG A 162 5.56 14.00 -50.64
CA ARG A 162 4.13 14.32 -50.65
C ARG A 162 3.51 13.79 -51.95
N VAL A 163 2.31 13.20 -51.86
CA VAL A 163 1.42 13.05 -53.02
C VAL A 163 0.12 13.78 -52.71
N ARG A 164 -0.15 14.81 -53.51
CA ARG A 164 -1.48 15.40 -53.73
C ARG A 164 -1.74 15.30 -55.23
N SER A 165 -2.88 14.74 -55.61
CA SER A 165 -3.60 15.14 -56.82
C SER A 165 -5.04 14.64 -56.73
N ALA A 166 -5.95 15.60 -56.65
CA ALA A 166 -7.36 15.44 -56.95
C ALA A 166 -7.57 15.61 -58.46
N TRP A 167 -8.56 14.97 -59.08
CA TRP A 167 -9.34 15.53 -60.19
C TRP A 167 -10.67 14.78 -60.37
N HIS A 168 -11.76 15.55 -60.23
CA HIS A 168 -13.06 15.60 -60.93
C HIS A 168 -13.95 14.35 -61.11
N GLY A 169 -15.25 14.60 -60.96
CA GLY A 169 -16.33 13.61 -60.99
C GLY A 169 -17.14 13.59 -62.28
N SER A 170 -18.08 12.66 -62.34
CA SER A 170 -19.52 12.95 -62.47
C SER A 170 -20.34 11.64 -62.56
N THR A 171 -21.51 11.69 -61.89
CA THR A 171 -22.78 11.00 -62.12
C THR A 171 -22.83 9.59 -62.76
N GLY A 172 -23.38 8.64 -62.00
CA GLY A 172 -23.95 7.39 -62.53
C GLY A 172 -24.78 6.67 -61.47
N PHE A 173 -26.11 6.83 -61.53
CA PHE A 173 -27.09 6.06 -60.76
C PHE A 173 -27.05 4.60 -61.26
N ALA A 174 -26.68 3.65 -60.40
CA ALA A 174 -26.86 2.23 -60.68
C ALA A 174 -27.20 1.48 -59.38
N ASN A 175 -28.42 0.96 -59.38
CA ASN A 175 -29.01 0.10 -58.36
C ASN A 175 -28.18 -1.20 -58.29
N ARG A 176 -27.49 -1.46 -57.17
CA ARG A 176 -26.89 -2.77 -56.88
C ARG A 176 -27.29 -3.22 -55.49
N SER A 177 -28.14 -4.23 -55.49
CA SER A 177 -28.59 -4.99 -54.33
C SER A 177 -27.40 -5.49 -53.52
N THR A 178 -27.41 -5.11 -52.24
CA THR A 178 -26.41 -5.43 -51.23
C THR A 178 -26.47 -6.91 -50.87
N LEU A 179 -25.52 -7.72 -51.34
CA LEU A 179 -25.22 -9.03 -50.75
C LEU A 179 -24.29 -8.81 -49.56
N LEU A 180 -24.89 -8.65 -48.37
CA LEU A 180 -24.19 -8.68 -47.08
C LEU A 180 -23.69 -10.10 -46.82
N LEU A 181 -22.43 -10.36 -47.20
CA LEU A 181 -21.69 -11.50 -46.66
C LEU A 181 -21.45 -11.26 -45.16
N PRO A 182 -21.70 -12.24 -44.27
CA PRO A 182 -21.43 -12.08 -42.86
C PRO A 182 -19.93 -11.81 -42.64
N PRO A 183 -19.56 -10.94 -41.69
CA PRO A 183 -18.16 -10.68 -41.40
C PRO A 183 -17.49 -11.98 -40.97
N ARG A 184 -16.53 -12.46 -41.77
CA ARG A 184 -15.63 -13.53 -41.36
C ARG A 184 -14.89 -13.02 -40.13
N ARG A 185 -15.21 -13.58 -38.96
CA ARG A 185 -14.39 -13.43 -37.75
C ARG A 185 -13.00 -13.96 -38.08
N VAL A 186 -12.08 -13.06 -38.40
CA VAL A 186 -10.66 -13.35 -38.30
C VAL A 186 -10.36 -13.36 -36.81
N SER A 187 -10.50 -14.53 -36.19
CA SER A 187 -9.89 -14.77 -34.89
C SER A 187 -8.38 -14.72 -35.09
N VAL A 188 -7.79 -13.55 -34.86
CA VAL A 188 -6.36 -13.43 -34.59
C VAL A 188 -6.15 -14.10 -33.24
N VAL A 189 -5.99 -15.43 -33.26
CA VAL A 189 -5.39 -16.14 -32.15
C VAL A 189 -3.93 -15.72 -32.17
N CYS A 190 -3.61 -14.63 -31.47
CA CYS A 190 -2.24 -14.30 -31.17
C CYS A 190 -1.74 -15.45 -30.31
N ALA A 191 -1.01 -16.39 -30.93
CA ALA A 191 -0.39 -17.48 -30.22
C ALA A 191 0.55 -16.86 -29.18
N MET A 192 0.11 -16.85 -27.92
CA MET A 192 0.98 -16.47 -26.81
C MET A 192 2.19 -17.39 -26.90
N LYS A 193 3.35 -16.86 -27.31
CA LYS A 193 4.61 -17.59 -27.20
C LYS A 193 4.66 -18.08 -25.77
N LYS A 194 4.72 -19.40 -25.56
CA LYS A 194 5.03 -19.99 -24.25
C LYS A 194 6.44 -19.53 -23.89
N THR A 195 6.54 -18.35 -23.32
CA THR A 195 7.78 -17.82 -22.76
C THR A 195 8.08 -18.64 -21.51
N SER A 196 9.34 -19.03 -21.36
CA SER A 196 9.82 -19.69 -20.15
C SER A 196 9.43 -18.88 -18.91
N PRO A 197 9.10 -19.52 -17.77
CA PRO A 197 8.81 -18.81 -16.53
C PRO A 197 9.93 -17.83 -16.15
N LEU A 198 9.58 -16.67 -15.61
CA LEU A 198 10.57 -15.71 -15.11
C LEU A 198 11.32 -16.31 -13.92
N ARG A 199 12.65 -16.26 -13.96
CA ARG A 199 13.50 -16.71 -12.86
C ARG A 199 13.53 -15.62 -11.78
N CYS A 200 12.86 -15.88 -10.67
CA CYS A 200 12.67 -14.94 -9.57
C CYS A 200 13.60 -15.27 -8.39
N ALA A 201 14.20 -14.25 -7.79
CA ALA A 201 14.94 -14.37 -6.53
C ALA A 201 14.38 -13.42 -5.47
N VAL A 202 14.52 -13.77 -4.19
CA VAL A 202 14.07 -12.95 -3.07
C VAL A 202 15.23 -12.68 -2.12
N VAL A 203 15.47 -11.39 -1.81
CA VAL A 203 16.50 -10.94 -0.88
C VAL A 203 15.84 -10.43 0.40
N GLY A 204 16.06 -11.13 1.51
CA GLY A 204 15.44 -10.91 2.81
C GLY A 204 14.21 -11.79 3.02
N MET A 205 14.30 -12.78 3.91
CA MET A 205 13.26 -13.79 4.15
C MET A 205 12.38 -13.49 5.36
N GLY A 206 12.35 -12.23 5.78
CA GLY A 206 11.34 -11.66 6.67
C GLY A 206 9.97 -11.62 5.97
N ILE A 207 9.53 -10.44 5.51
CA ILE A 207 8.30 -10.33 4.71
C ILE A 207 8.46 -11.00 3.33
N GLY A 208 9.68 -11.10 2.81
CA GLY A 208 9.99 -11.71 1.52
C GLY A 208 9.58 -13.18 1.38
N ARG A 209 9.34 -13.91 2.49
CA ARG A 209 8.73 -15.24 2.45
C ARG A 209 7.37 -15.26 1.70
N HIS A 210 6.62 -14.17 1.75
CA HIS A 210 5.35 -14.04 1.03
C HIS A 210 5.58 -13.84 -0.48
N HIS A 211 6.65 -13.12 -0.85
CA HIS A 211 7.07 -12.96 -2.25
C HIS A 211 7.53 -14.32 -2.81
N ALA A 212 8.40 -15.02 -2.06
CA ALA A 212 8.94 -16.32 -2.43
C ALA A 212 7.82 -17.34 -2.65
N LYS A 213 6.84 -17.38 -1.72
CA LYS A 213 5.65 -18.22 -1.87
C LYS A 213 4.89 -17.89 -3.15
N ALA A 214 4.60 -16.61 -3.39
CA ALA A 214 3.85 -16.19 -4.57
C ALA A 214 4.58 -16.52 -5.88
N TYR A 215 5.91 -16.39 -5.93
CA TYR A 215 6.69 -16.75 -7.11
C TYR A 215 6.79 -18.26 -7.33
N ALA A 216 6.86 -19.06 -6.26
CA ALA A 216 6.87 -20.52 -6.34
C ALA A 216 5.52 -21.09 -6.82
N GLU A 217 4.41 -20.46 -6.44
CA GLU A 217 3.06 -20.92 -6.77
C GLU A 217 2.54 -20.39 -8.14
N HIS A 218 3.19 -19.38 -8.72
CA HIS A 218 2.69 -18.72 -9.93
C HIS A 218 3.30 -19.33 -11.22
N PRO A 219 2.48 -19.78 -12.19
CA PRO A 219 2.95 -20.53 -13.37
C PRO A 219 3.82 -19.70 -14.34
N GLY A 220 3.76 -18.37 -14.23
CA GLY A 220 4.61 -17.45 -15.00
C GLY A 220 5.98 -17.16 -14.38
N SER A 221 6.28 -17.75 -13.22
CA SER A 221 7.55 -17.56 -12.52
C SER A 221 8.11 -18.88 -12.00
N GLN A 222 9.40 -18.88 -11.73
CA GLN A 222 10.12 -19.94 -11.04
C GLN A 222 10.95 -19.27 -9.95
N LEU A 223 10.74 -19.64 -8.69
CA LEU A 223 11.64 -19.22 -7.62
C LEU A 223 12.97 -19.98 -7.77
N VAL A 224 14.06 -19.26 -8.04
CA VAL A 224 15.40 -19.84 -8.26
C VAL A 224 16.36 -19.58 -7.10
N ALA A 225 16.07 -18.60 -6.25
CA ALA A 225 16.88 -18.36 -5.06
C ALA A 225 16.15 -17.58 -3.96
N VAL A 226 16.60 -17.83 -2.73
CA VAL A 226 16.28 -17.04 -1.54
C VAL A 226 17.58 -16.64 -0.84
N VAL A 227 17.59 -15.42 -0.29
CA VAL A 227 18.77 -14.85 0.38
C VAL A 227 18.41 -14.33 1.76
N ASP A 228 19.10 -14.76 2.80
CA ASP A 228 19.01 -14.24 4.17
C ASP A 228 20.28 -14.60 4.95
N LEU A 229 20.66 -13.76 5.92
CA LEU A 229 21.80 -14.03 6.79
C LEU A 229 21.48 -15.09 7.86
N ASP A 230 20.19 -15.29 8.16
CA ASP A 230 19.72 -16.29 9.11
C ASP A 230 19.42 -17.62 8.38
N PRO A 231 20.26 -18.66 8.55
CA PRO A 231 20.07 -19.94 7.89
C PRO A 231 18.75 -20.61 8.26
N ALA A 232 18.18 -20.33 9.45
CA ALA A 232 16.89 -20.87 9.85
C ALA A 232 15.73 -20.34 8.98
N ARG A 233 15.89 -19.17 8.34
CA ARG A 233 14.92 -18.61 7.40
C ARG A 233 15.07 -19.15 5.98
N LEU A 234 16.24 -19.71 5.65
CA LEU A 234 16.52 -20.32 4.35
C LEU A 234 16.04 -21.76 4.29
N GLU A 235 16.20 -22.52 5.38
CA GLU A 235 15.90 -23.96 5.43
C GLU A 235 14.52 -24.35 4.87
N PRO A 236 13.41 -23.65 5.17
CA PRO A 236 12.09 -24.02 4.64
C PRO A 236 12.00 -23.99 3.10
N TRP A 237 12.93 -23.34 2.42
CA TRP A 237 12.94 -23.15 0.96
C TRP A 237 13.86 -24.12 0.24
N ARG A 238 14.67 -24.90 0.94
CA ARG A 238 15.62 -25.87 0.35
C ARG A 238 14.93 -26.82 -0.63
N ALA A 239 13.75 -27.33 -0.25
CA ALA A 239 12.95 -28.22 -1.10
C ALA A 239 12.40 -27.53 -2.37
N THR A 240 12.30 -26.20 -2.38
CA THR A 240 11.79 -25.41 -3.51
C THR A 240 12.91 -24.99 -4.47
N VAL A 241 14.05 -24.54 -3.94
CA VAL A 241 15.13 -23.92 -4.75
C VAL A 241 16.41 -24.74 -4.84
N GLY A 242 16.52 -25.86 -4.12
CA GLY A 242 17.76 -26.64 -4.02
C GLY A 242 18.80 -25.98 -3.11
N ASP A 243 19.90 -26.68 -2.85
CA ASP A 243 21.02 -26.16 -2.03
C ASP A 243 21.72 -25.00 -2.74
N GLU A 244 21.79 -25.06 -4.06
CA GLU A 244 22.34 -24.05 -4.96
C GLU A 244 21.52 -22.77 -5.03
N GLY A 245 20.27 -22.81 -4.57
CA GLY A 245 19.34 -21.67 -4.50
C GLY A 245 19.33 -20.96 -3.14
N LEU A 246 20.08 -21.46 -2.15
CA LEU A 246 20.19 -20.83 -0.82
C LEU A 246 21.46 -19.99 -0.75
N PHE A 247 21.31 -18.70 -0.48
CA PHE A 247 22.44 -17.78 -0.36
C PHE A 247 22.38 -16.97 0.93
N ASP A 248 23.54 -16.62 1.46
CA ASP A 248 23.73 -15.62 2.52
C ASP A 248 24.24 -14.27 1.97
N ASP A 249 24.76 -14.24 0.74
CA ASP A 249 25.19 -13.05 0.01
C ASP A 249 24.37 -12.84 -1.28
N TYR A 250 23.63 -11.71 -1.33
CA TYR A 250 22.85 -11.36 -2.53
C TYR A 250 23.74 -11.06 -3.73
N ALA A 251 24.96 -10.55 -3.53
CA ALA A 251 25.85 -10.22 -4.64
C ALA A 251 26.38 -11.51 -5.29
N ALA A 252 26.68 -12.55 -4.50
CA ALA A 252 26.98 -13.89 -4.99
C ALA A 252 25.80 -14.47 -5.78
N MET A 253 24.58 -14.37 -5.25
CA MET A 253 23.35 -14.81 -5.94
C MET A 253 23.19 -14.11 -7.31
N LEU A 254 23.33 -12.79 -7.37
CA LEU A 254 23.21 -12.02 -8.62
C LEU A 254 24.24 -12.46 -9.66
N ARG A 255 25.50 -12.68 -9.25
CA ARG A 255 26.59 -13.13 -10.16
C ARG A 255 26.36 -14.55 -10.67
N ALA A 256 25.97 -15.46 -9.78
CA ALA A 256 25.82 -16.88 -10.09
C ALA A 256 24.57 -17.14 -10.94
N LEU A 257 23.43 -16.54 -10.58
CA LEU A 257 22.15 -16.91 -11.16
C LEU A 257 21.64 -15.93 -12.21
N LYS A 258 21.97 -14.63 -12.12
CA LYS A 258 21.42 -13.57 -13.00
C LYS A 258 19.90 -13.71 -13.17
N PRO A 259 19.11 -13.56 -12.08
CA PRO A 259 17.65 -13.73 -12.12
C PRO A 259 16.99 -12.65 -13.01
N ASP A 260 15.81 -12.98 -13.55
CA ASP A 260 15.01 -12.04 -14.35
C ASP A 260 14.30 -11.00 -13.46
N LEU A 261 13.89 -11.41 -12.26
CA LEU A 261 13.19 -10.56 -11.28
C LEU A 261 13.78 -10.77 -9.88
N VAL A 262 14.08 -9.67 -9.19
CA VAL A 262 14.53 -9.69 -7.79
C VAL A 262 13.51 -8.95 -6.91
N SER A 263 13.04 -9.62 -5.86
CA SER A 263 12.34 -8.96 -4.76
C SER A 263 13.34 -8.51 -3.69
N VAL A 264 13.27 -7.25 -3.28
CA VAL A 264 14.08 -6.68 -2.19
C VAL A 264 13.19 -6.45 -0.98
N ALA A 265 13.34 -7.26 0.06
CA ALA A 265 12.51 -7.29 1.27
C ALA A 265 13.38 -7.21 2.54
N LEU A 266 14.19 -6.14 2.59
CA LEU A 266 15.22 -5.91 3.61
C LEU A 266 14.81 -4.77 4.57
N PRO A 267 15.61 -4.46 5.60
CA PRO A 267 15.50 -3.16 6.28
C PRO A 267 15.60 -1.99 5.29
N ASN A 268 14.81 -0.94 5.52
CA ASN A 268 14.61 0.17 4.57
C ASN A 268 15.91 0.80 4.05
N ALA A 269 16.91 0.98 4.92
CA ALA A 269 18.21 1.55 4.56
C ALA A 269 19.02 0.73 3.55
N LEU A 270 18.63 -0.52 3.28
CA LEU A 270 19.29 -1.40 2.31
C LEU A 270 18.57 -1.44 0.96
N HIS A 271 17.36 -0.89 0.86
CA HIS A 271 16.55 -0.93 -0.36
C HIS A 271 17.31 -0.34 -1.54
N GLY A 272 17.81 0.89 -1.42
CA GLY A 272 18.42 1.59 -2.54
C GLY A 272 19.63 0.88 -3.10
N ARG A 273 20.58 0.49 -2.25
CA ARG A 273 21.79 -0.23 -2.69
C ARG A 273 21.45 -1.54 -3.39
N VAL A 274 20.66 -2.40 -2.76
CA VAL A 274 20.38 -3.75 -3.28
C VAL A 274 19.53 -3.68 -4.55
N THR A 275 18.58 -2.76 -4.63
CA THR A 275 17.83 -2.49 -5.86
C THR A 275 18.73 -2.04 -7.00
N ILE A 276 19.63 -1.07 -6.76
CA ILE A 276 20.57 -0.59 -7.78
C ILE A 276 21.47 -1.73 -8.29
N ASP A 277 22.01 -2.55 -7.37
CA ASP A 277 22.88 -3.66 -7.74
C ASP A 277 22.13 -4.74 -8.55
N ALA A 278 20.87 -5.04 -8.20
CA ALA A 278 20.02 -5.95 -8.96
C ALA A 278 19.66 -5.42 -10.36
N LEU A 279 19.34 -4.13 -10.48
CA LEU A 279 19.08 -3.48 -11.77
C LEU A 279 20.32 -3.52 -12.68
N ARG A 280 21.50 -3.26 -12.13
CA ARG A 280 22.79 -3.36 -12.83
C ARG A 280 23.13 -4.78 -13.28
N ALA A 281 22.72 -5.78 -12.51
CA ALA A 281 22.82 -7.19 -12.91
C ALA A 281 21.84 -7.56 -14.04
N GLY A 282 20.97 -6.63 -14.45
CA GLY A 282 20.02 -6.81 -15.54
C GLY A 282 18.67 -7.37 -15.11
N ALA A 283 18.37 -7.42 -13.81
CA ALA A 283 17.09 -7.89 -13.30
C ALA A 283 16.03 -6.77 -13.30
N HIS A 284 14.76 -7.14 -13.47
CA HIS A 284 13.64 -6.34 -12.97
C HIS A 284 13.63 -6.37 -11.43
N VAL A 285 13.08 -5.36 -10.78
CA VAL A 285 13.04 -5.29 -9.31
C VAL A 285 11.65 -4.96 -8.80
N LEU A 286 11.20 -5.72 -7.80
CA LEU A 286 10.10 -5.35 -6.90
C LEU A 286 10.67 -5.04 -5.52
N CYS A 287 10.72 -3.78 -5.15
CA CYS A 287 11.23 -3.34 -3.87
C CYS A 287 10.09 -3.22 -2.84
N GLU A 288 10.33 -3.66 -1.61
CA GLU A 288 9.44 -3.35 -0.50
C GLU A 288 9.34 -1.85 -0.25
N LYS A 289 8.24 -1.47 0.41
CA LYS A 289 8.01 -0.11 0.88
C LYS A 289 8.77 0.13 2.20
N PRO A 290 9.13 1.39 2.51
CA PRO A 290 9.17 2.55 1.63
C PRO A 290 10.20 2.35 0.50
N MET A 291 10.08 3.09 -0.60
CA MET A 291 11.02 2.97 -1.72
C MET A 291 12.48 3.12 -1.27
N ALA A 292 12.76 4.09 -0.40
CA ALA A 292 14.08 4.32 0.18
C ALA A 292 13.96 5.03 1.54
N THR A 293 15.10 5.36 2.15
CA THR A 293 15.13 6.21 3.35
C THR A 293 15.25 7.70 3.04
N SER A 294 15.44 8.06 1.77
CA SER A 294 15.50 9.44 1.33
C SER A 294 15.15 9.60 -0.15
N MET A 295 14.70 10.80 -0.52
CA MET A 295 14.45 11.17 -1.91
C MET A 295 15.69 11.07 -2.80
N LYS A 296 16.88 11.36 -2.26
CA LYS A 296 18.14 11.24 -3.01
C LYS A 296 18.40 9.79 -3.42
N GLU A 297 18.15 8.84 -2.52
CA GLU A 297 18.33 7.43 -2.79
C GLU A 297 17.24 6.89 -3.73
N ALA A 298 15.98 7.25 -3.51
CA ALA A 298 14.87 6.89 -4.39
C ALA A 298 15.10 7.35 -5.84
N ARG A 299 15.60 8.59 -6.05
CA ARG A 299 15.92 9.10 -7.39
C ARG A 299 17.02 8.27 -8.07
N LYS A 300 18.07 7.89 -7.34
CA LYS A 300 19.13 7.02 -7.87
C LYS A 300 18.59 5.66 -8.31
N MET A 301 17.65 5.07 -7.55
CA MET A 301 17.02 3.81 -7.93
C MET A 301 16.24 3.95 -9.25
N GLN A 302 15.45 5.02 -9.40
CA GLN A 302 14.71 5.28 -10.64
C GLN A 302 15.65 5.53 -11.83
N GLU A 303 16.68 6.35 -11.65
CA GLU A 303 17.68 6.63 -12.68
C GLU A 303 18.34 5.34 -13.15
N GLU A 304 18.69 4.44 -12.23
CA GLU A 304 19.31 3.18 -12.59
C GLU A 304 18.34 2.23 -13.30
N ALA A 305 17.06 2.21 -12.89
CA ALA A 305 16.04 1.43 -13.59
C ALA A 305 15.90 1.88 -15.05
N ARG A 306 15.91 3.20 -15.29
CA ARG A 306 15.91 3.78 -16.64
C ARG A 306 17.16 3.40 -17.42
N LYS A 307 18.36 3.52 -16.84
CA LYS A 307 19.62 3.16 -17.50
C LYS A 307 19.71 1.68 -17.86
N ALA A 308 19.24 0.80 -16.98
CA ALA A 308 19.23 -0.64 -17.20
C ALA A 308 18.13 -1.08 -18.20
N GLY A 309 17.17 -0.21 -18.53
CA GLY A 309 15.99 -0.58 -19.30
C GLY A 309 15.13 -1.62 -18.57
N ARG A 310 15.11 -1.58 -17.23
CA ARG A 310 14.42 -2.56 -16.37
C ARG A 310 13.31 -1.90 -15.57
N ARG A 311 12.30 -2.71 -15.24
CA ARG A 311 11.14 -2.29 -14.44
C ARG A 311 11.55 -2.25 -12.97
N LEU A 312 11.25 -1.14 -12.31
CA LEU A 312 11.31 -1.00 -10.85
C LEU A 312 9.89 -0.74 -10.35
N GLY A 313 9.33 -1.71 -9.62
CA GLY A 313 8.07 -1.59 -8.91
C GLY A 313 8.32 -1.44 -7.41
N ILE A 314 7.43 -0.70 -6.73
CA ILE A 314 7.41 -0.58 -5.27
C ILE A 314 6.18 -1.33 -4.75
N ASN A 315 6.34 -2.12 -3.68
CA ASN A 315 5.24 -2.89 -3.10
C ASN A 315 4.29 -1.99 -2.28
N LEU A 316 3.50 -1.18 -2.99
CA LEU A 316 2.43 -0.37 -2.44
C LEU A 316 1.17 -1.24 -2.30
N SER A 317 1.23 -2.17 -1.34
CA SER A 317 0.36 -3.36 -1.28
C SER A 317 -1.13 -3.05 -1.19
N TYR A 318 -1.53 -1.88 -0.70
CA TYR A 318 -2.93 -1.51 -0.54
C TYR A 318 -3.65 -1.22 -1.86
N ARG A 319 -2.94 -0.94 -2.96
CA ARG A 319 -3.54 -0.88 -4.30
C ARG A 319 -4.08 -2.24 -4.75
N PHE A 320 -3.64 -3.32 -4.13
CA PHE A 320 -3.95 -4.71 -4.48
C PHE A 320 -5.02 -5.34 -3.58
N THR A 321 -5.70 -4.55 -2.74
CA THR A 321 -6.91 -5.05 -2.07
C THR A 321 -8.07 -5.00 -3.07
N ALA A 322 -8.93 -6.02 -3.05
CA ALA A 322 -10.09 -6.05 -3.94
C ALA A 322 -10.99 -4.80 -3.81
N PRO A 323 -11.23 -4.25 -2.60
CA PRO A 323 -11.93 -2.98 -2.46
C PRO A 323 -11.20 -1.79 -3.08
N ALA A 324 -9.88 -1.68 -2.93
CA ALA A 324 -9.12 -0.57 -3.52
C ALA A 324 -9.15 -0.61 -5.05
N ARG A 325 -9.06 -1.79 -5.66
CA ARG A 325 -9.19 -1.98 -7.11
C ARG A 325 -10.56 -1.50 -7.61
N ALA A 326 -11.64 -1.94 -6.98
CA ALA A 326 -12.98 -1.53 -7.37
C ALA A 326 -13.24 -0.02 -7.15
N LEU A 327 -12.71 0.56 -6.06
CA LEU A 327 -12.77 2.01 -5.85
C LEU A 327 -12.00 2.77 -6.93
N LYS A 328 -10.85 2.24 -7.37
CA LYS A 328 -10.08 2.84 -8.46
C LYS A 328 -10.85 2.80 -9.77
N ASP A 329 -11.47 1.68 -10.11
CA ASP A 329 -12.29 1.56 -11.32
C ASP A 329 -13.39 2.62 -11.33
N LEU A 330 -14.09 2.83 -10.20
CA LEU A 330 -15.09 3.90 -10.06
C LEU A 330 -14.47 5.31 -10.20
N ALA A 331 -13.30 5.54 -9.61
CA ALA A 331 -12.62 6.82 -9.72
C ALA A 331 -12.25 7.14 -11.18
N ASP A 332 -11.75 6.14 -11.91
CA ASP A 332 -11.35 6.25 -13.31
C ASP A 332 -12.55 6.39 -14.26
N ASP A 333 -13.70 5.81 -13.90
CA ASP A 333 -14.99 6.01 -14.58
C ASP A 333 -15.64 7.38 -14.30
N GLY A 334 -14.99 8.25 -13.52
CA GLY A 334 -15.43 9.61 -13.24
C GLY A 334 -16.44 9.74 -12.12
N PHE A 335 -16.64 8.71 -11.28
CA PHE A 335 -17.60 8.73 -10.16
C PHE A 335 -17.41 9.93 -9.21
N LEU A 336 -16.16 10.35 -8.99
CA LEU A 336 -15.82 11.46 -8.12
C LEU A 336 -16.11 12.84 -8.76
N GLY A 337 -16.28 12.92 -10.07
CA GLY A 337 -16.11 14.18 -10.80
C GLY A 337 -14.66 14.66 -10.67
N THR A 338 -14.43 15.82 -10.05
CA THR A 338 -13.08 16.33 -9.75
C THR A 338 -12.71 16.08 -8.28
N PRO A 339 -11.73 15.21 -7.97
CA PRO A 339 -11.23 15.03 -6.61
C PRO A 339 -10.60 16.33 -6.09
N TYR A 340 -11.02 16.81 -4.92
CA TYR A 340 -10.52 18.07 -4.33
C TYR A 340 -9.97 17.92 -2.91
N HIS A 341 -10.33 16.86 -2.18
CA HIS A 341 -9.82 16.64 -0.83
C HIS A 341 -9.72 15.16 -0.48
N ALA A 342 -8.70 14.79 0.28
CA ALA A 342 -8.59 13.46 0.86
C ALA A 342 -8.25 13.50 2.36
N VAL A 343 -8.77 12.52 3.09
CA VAL A 343 -8.46 12.25 4.49
C VAL A 343 -7.96 10.84 4.57
N THR A 344 -6.79 10.62 5.15
CA THR A 344 -6.30 9.24 5.33
C THR A 344 -5.61 9.02 6.66
N LYS A 345 -5.83 7.87 7.28
CA LYS A 345 -5.19 7.54 8.56
C LYS A 345 -4.83 6.09 8.68
N TRP A 346 -3.81 5.85 9.50
CA TRP A 346 -3.53 4.54 10.06
C TRP A 346 -3.00 4.70 11.48
N THR A 347 -3.87 4.53 12.46
CA THR A 347 -3.53 4.69 13.87
C THR A 347 -3.73 3.40 14.63
N ARG A 348 -2.85 3.12 15.58
CA ARG A 348 -2.92 1.98 16.48
C ARG A 348 -2.98 2.46 17.92
N ARG A 349 -3.75 1.74 18.75
CA ARG A 349 -3.75 1.94 20.20
C ARG A 349 -2.38 1.57 20.78
N ASP A 350 -1.93 0.37 20.45
CA ASP A 350 -0.62 -0.14 20.86
C ASP A 350 -0.16 -1.22 19.86
N GLY A 351 0.72 -0.85 18.93
CA GLY A 351 1.20 -1.75 17.88
C GLY A 351 2.47 -1.27 17.18
N PHE A 352 3.40 -0.74 17.97
CA PHE A 352 4.77 -0.51 17.54
C PHE A 352 5.52 -1.86 17.44
N PRO A 353 6.57 -1.99 16.60
CA PRO A 353 7.22 -3.26 16.26
C PRO A 353 8.10 -3.89 17.36
N GLY A 354 7.83 -3.56 18.64
CA GLY A 354 8.63 -3.97 19.79
C GLY A 354 9.98 -3.26 19.88
N PHE A 355 10.77 -3.58 20.91
CA PHE A 355 12.08 -2.98 21.16
C PHE A 355 13.24 -3.90 20.75
N GLY A 356 14.36 -3.30 20.34
CA GLY A 356 15.60 -4.02 19.98
C GLY A 356 15.68 -4.46 18.52
N GLY A 357 14.60 -4.32 17.74
CA GLY A 357 14.60 -4.51 16.29
C GLY A 357 15.09 -3.30 15.50
N TRP A 358 15.23 -3.45 14.18
CA TRP A 358 15.71 -2.38 13.29
C TRP A 358 14.68 -1.25 13.07
N PHE A 359 13.37 -1.52 13.21
CA PHE A 359 12.32 -0.52 12.97
C PHE A 359 12.35 0.65 13.97
N GLY A 360 12.80 0.42 15.20
CA GLY A 360 12.95 1.47 16.21
C GLY A 360 14.22 2.30 16.04
N ARG A 361 14.99 2.08 14.97
CA ARG A 361 16.30 2.72 14.72
C ARG A 361 16.25 3.51 13.42
N LYS A 362 16.19 4.83 13.50
CA LYS A 362 16.08 5.77 12.38
C LYS A 362 17.15 5.57 11.31
N ALA A 363 18.37 5.20 11.72
CA ALA A 363 19.46 4.89 10.78
C ALA A 363 19.18 3.68 9.86
N LEU A 364 18.29 2.76 10.28
CA LEU A 364 17.92 1.57 9.51
C LEU A 364 16.52 1.68 8.91
N SER A 365 15.58 2.32 9.60
CA SER A 365 14.19 2.46 9.18
C SER A 365 13.87 3.74 8.41
N GLY A 366 14.67 4.80 8.57
CA GLY A 366 14.36 6.15 8.11
C GLY A 366 13.37 6.92 9.00
N GLY A 367 12.60 6.23 9.84
CA GLY A 367 11.57 6.82 10.68
C GLY A 367 10.63 5.79 11.31
N GLY A 368 9.54 6.27 11.92
CA GLY A 368 8.54 5.45 12.62
C GLY A 368 7.27 5.23 11.79
N PRO A 369 6.05 5.42 12.36
CA PRO A 369 4.80 5.12 11.67
C PRO A 369 4.55 5.97 10.42
N LEU A 370 5.15 7.17 10.29
CA LEU A 370 4.99 7.97 9.08
C LEU A 370 5.54 7.22 7.86
N ILE A 371 6.75 6.67 7.96
CA ILE A 371 7.39 5.96 6.86
C ILE A 371 6.92 4.49 6.76
N ASP A 372 6.48 3.89 7.86
CA ASP A 372 6.02 2.49 7.90
C ASP A 372 4.56 2.30 7.48
N LEU A 373 3.66 3.09 8.08
CA LEU A 373 2.20 3.04 7.88
C LEU A 373 1.74 4.11 6.90
N GLY A 374 2.31 5.32 7.00
CA GLY A 374 1.89 6.47 6.19
C GLY A 374 2.15 6.28 4.72
N VAL A 375 3.25 5.61 4.35
CA VAL A 375 3.56 5.24 2.96
C VAL A 375 2.39 4.54 2.27
N HIS A 376 1.69 3.64 2.96
CA HIS A 376 0.56 2.88 2.41
C HIS A 376 -0.68 3.75 2.19
N ARG A 377 -0.98 4.60 3.18
CA ARG A 377 -2.20 5.41 3.19
C ARG A 377 -2.09 6.64 2.30
N LEU A 378 -0.93 7.28 2.31
CA LEU A 378 -0.59 8.36 1.38
C LEU A 378 -0.64 7.86 -0.05
N ASP A 379 -0.04 6.69 -0.34
CA ASP A 379 -0.11 6.08 -1.66
C ASP A 379 -1.56 5.85 -2.12
N LEU A 380 -2.36 5.16 -1.31
CA LEU A 380 -3.74 4.83 -1.69
C LEU A 380 -4.58 6.09 -1.96
N ALA A 381 -4.42 7.13 -1.12
CA ALA A 381 -5.12 8.40 -1.31
C ALA A 381 -4.67 9.08 -2.61
N MET A 382 -3.36 9.17 -2.85
CA MET A 382 -2.78 9.71 -4.08
C MET A 382 -3.32 9.00 -5.32
N TRP A 383 -3.29 7.67 -5.31
CA TRP A 383 -3.70 6.84 -6.45
C TRP A 383 -5.19 7.01 -6.79
N LEU A 384 -6.07 7.06 -5.77
CA LEU A 384 -7.50 7.32 -5.95
C LEU A 384 -7.80 8.77 -6.38
N MET A 385 -6.93 9.73 -6.04
CA MET A 385 -7.02 11.12 -6.51
C MET A 385 -6.47 11.34 -7.93
N GLY A 386 -5.90 10.32 -8.58
CA GLY A 386 -5.26 10.45 -9.89
C GLY A 386 -3.80 10.92 -9.82
N SER A 387 -3.10 10.67 -8.71
CA SER A 387 -1.70 10.99 -8.46
C SER A 387 -1.30 12.44 -8.73
N PRO A 388 -2.00 13.43 -8.15
CA PRO A 388 -1.69 14.85 -8.37
C PRO A 388 -0.30 15.23 -7.82
N GLU A 389 0.37 16.20 -8.45
CA GLU A 389 1.72 16.64 -8.05
C GLU A 389 1.69 17.40 -6.71
N PRO A 390 2.38 16.93 -5.66
CA PRO A 390 2.41 17.61 -4.37
C PRO A 390 3.37 18.80 -4.38
N VAL A 391 2.89 19.96 -3.90
CA VAL A 391 3.58 21.26 -3.99
C VAL A 391 4.08 21.73 -2.63
N THR A 392 3.24 21.69 -1.59
CA THR A 392 3.65 22.04 -0.23
C THR A 392 3.15 21.03 0.80
N VAL A 393 3.91 20.90 1.88
CA VAL A 393 3.56 20.05 3.03
C VAL A 393 3.84 20.76 4.34
N SER A 394 2.93 20.56 5.29
CA SER A 394 3.09 20.96 6.70
C SER A 394 2.84 19.75 7.58
N GLY A 395 3.73 19.44 8.53
CA GLY A 395 3.61 18.24 9.35
C GLY A 395 4.21 18.36 10.74
N ALA A 396 3.78 17.45 11.62
CA ALA A 396 4.29 17.30 12.99
C ALA A 396 4.51 15.82 13.30
N ILE A 397 5.49 15.53 14.18
CA ILE A 397 5.81 14.19 14.66
C ILE A 397 5.98 14.22 16.18
N HIS A 398 5.63 13.13 16.85
CA HIS A 398 5.66 13.00 18.30
C HIS A 398 6.19 11.61 18.71
N ASP A 399 7.03 11.56 19.75
CA ASP A 399 7.74 10.35 20.22
C ASP A 399 7.52 10.10 21.72
N HIS A 400 6.34 10.46 22.25
CA HIS A 400 6.09 10.54 23.69
C HIS A 400 5.86 9.18 24.40
N ILE A 401 5.39 8.15 23.71
CA ILE A 401 4.93 6.88 24.32
C ILE A 401 6.00 5.80 24.18
N ALA A 402 6.38 5.44 22.95
CA ALA A 402 7.26 4.30 22.70
C ALA A 402 8.68 4.57 23.19
N LYS A 403 9.18 5.81 23.01
CA LYS A 403 10.48 6.23 23.55
C LYS A 403 10.57 6.15 25.07
N ALA A 404 9.52 6.61 25.77
CA ALA A 404 9.47 6.53 27.23
C ALA A 404 9.48 5.07 27.72
N ARG A 405 8.68 4.20 27.08
CA ARG A 405 8.65 2.75 27.36
C ARG A 405 9.98 2.05 27.04
N ALA A 406 10.64 2.45 25.96
CA ALA A 406 11.95 1.93 25.57
C ALA A 406 13.02 2.28 26.62
N ALA A 407 13.06 3.54 27.06
CA ALA A 407 13.97 4.02 28.08
C ALA A 407 13.78 3.27 29.41
N ALA A 408 12.52 3.08 29.83
CA ALA A 408 12.19 2.29 31.02
C ALA A 408 12.65 0.81 30.93
N SER A 409 12.79 0.29 29.71
CA SER A 409 13.24 -1.07 29.43
C SER A 409 14.74 -1.17 29.08
N GLY A 410 15.50 -0.06 29.16
CA GLY A 410 16.91 -0.02 28.79
C GLY A 410 17.17 -0.31 27.31
N LYS A 411 16.23 0.00 26.43
CA LYS A 411 16.33 -0.25 24.97
C LYS A 411 16.42 1.05 24.19
N THR A 412 17.09 1.01 23.05
CA THR A 412 17.17 2.13 22.11
C THR A 412 15.94 2.20 21.22
N PHE A 413 15.36 3.39 21.11
CA PHE A 413 14.26 3.72 20.20
C PHE A 413 14.33 5.23 19.88
N ASP A 414 14.58 5.60 18.62
CA ASP A 414 14.88 6.99 18.20
C ASP A 414 14.01 7.51 17.04
N VAL A 415 12.88 6.83 16.81
CA VAL A 415 11.85 7.18 15.84
C VAL A 415 10.60 7.72 16.54
N GLU A 416 9.72 8.36 15.79
CA GLU A 416 8.43 8.84 16.26
C GLU A 416 7.42 7.71 16.47
N ASP A 417 6.36 7.99 17.23
CA ASP A 417 5.26 7.06 17.51
C ASP A 417 3.93 7.57 16.94
N PHE A 418 3.88 8.86 16.57
CA PHE A 418 2.75 9.53 15.95
C PHE A 418 3.24 10.58 14.96
N SER A 419 2.50 10.77 13.87
CA SER A 419 2.67 11.90 12.96
C SER A 419 1.36 12.35 12.33
N THR A 420 1.29 13.62 11.95
CA THR A 420 0.19 14.20 11.19
C THR A 420 0.72 15.17 10.13
N GLY A 421 -0.06 15.44 9.11
CA GLY A 421 0.26 16.52 8.18
C GLY A 421 -0.81 16.86 7.16
N PHE A 422 -0.52 17.93 6.43
CA PHE A 422 -1.34 18.53 5.40
C PHE A 422 -0.52 18.69 4.11
N VAL A 423 -1.09 18.31 2.97
CA VAL A 423 -0.48 18.38 1.64
C VAL A 423 -1.34 19.25 0.72
N ARG A 424 -0.70 20.15 -0.04
CA ARG A 424 -1.32 20.89 -1.15
C ARG A 424 -0.80 20.37 -2.47
N PHE A 425 -1.70 20.22 -3.43
CA PHE A 425 -1.38 19.74 -4.77
C PHE A 425 -1.46 20.86 -5.81
N ALA A 426 -0.77 20.66 -6.93
CA ALA A 426 -0.72 21.65 -8.02
C ALA A 426 -2.08 21.92 -8.68
N ASN A 427 -3.00 20.95 -8.62
CA ASN A 427 -4.36 21.07 -9.13
C ASN A 427 -5.34 21.72 -8.13
N GLY A 428 -4.84 22.24 -6.99
CA GLY A 428 -5.66 22.87 -5.94
C GLY A 428 -6.27 21.88 -4.94
N ALA A 429 -6.13 20.57 -5.15
CA ALA A 429 -6.59 19.59 -4.19
C ALA A 429 -5.75 19.63 -2.90
N SER A 430 -6.26 19.01 -1.83
CA SER A 430 -5.56 18.90 -0.55
C SER A 430 -5.69 17.51 0.06
N LEU A 431 -4.78 17.16 0.97
CA LEU A 431 -4.84 15.92 1.73
C LEU A 431 -4.43 16.16 3.18
N VAL A 432 -5.17 15.58 4.12
CA VAL A 432 -4.74 15.45 5.52
C VAL A 432 -4.45 13.99 5.83
N PHE A 433 -3.46 13.76 6.69
CA PHE A 433 -3.20 12.41 7.17
C PHE A 433 -2.74 12.34 8.62
N GLU A 434 -2.94 11.16 9.21
CA GLU A 434 -2.48 10.80 10.56
C GLU A 434 -1.96 9.37 10.57
N THR A 435 -0.84 9.15 11.25
CA THR A 435 -0.34 7.80 11.51
C THR A 435 0.17 7.65 12.91
N SER A 436 -0.08 6.48 13.50
CA SER A 436 0.34 6.20 14.87
C SER A 436 0.62 4.72 15.07
N TRP A 437 1.73 4.42 15.75
CA TRP A 437 1.98 3.10 16.32
C TRP A 437 1.44 2.97 17.75
N ALA A 438 1.26 4.08 18.45
CA ALA A 438 0.75 4.07 19.81
C ALA A 438 -0.04 5.36 20.11
N GLY A 439 -1.25 5.20 20.65
CA GLY A 439 -2.12 6.30 21.00
C GLY A 439 -3.16 5.88 22.02
N HIS A 440 -3.57 6.79 22.89
CA HIS A 440 -4.68 6.56 23.80
C HIS A 440 -6.02 6.70 23.05
N GLN A 441 -6.35 5.70 22.23
CA GLN A 441 -7.53 5.67 21.37
C GLN A 441 -8.39 4.43 21.61
N GLU A 442 -9.67 4.55 21.25
CA GLU A 442 -10.65 3.47 21.41
C GLU A 442 -10.41 2.33 20.41
N GLU A 443 -10.15 2.58 19.14
CA GLU A 443 -9.93 1.48 18.20
C GLU A 443 -8.54 0.87 18.38
N PRO A 444 -8.42 -0.47 18.46
CA PRO A 444 -7.11 -1.13 18.48
C PRO A 444 -6.25 -0.75 17.25
N GLU A 445 -6.87 -0.69 16.08
CA GLU A 445 -6.25 -0.31 14.81
C GLU A 445 -7.30 0.29 13.87
N SER A 446 -7.11 1.53 13.44
CA SER A 446 -8.03 2.26 12.56
C SER A 446 -7.32 2.65 11.28
N MET A 447 -7.81 2.14 10.15
CA MET A 447 -7.30 2.42 8.81
C MET A 447 -8.41 2.99 7.94
N MET A 448 -8.19 4.17 7.35
CA MET A 448 -9.17 4.78 6.46
C MET A 448 -8.49 5.65 5.40
N THR A 449 -9.03 5.65 4.20
CA THR A 449 -8.72 6.57 3.11
C THR A 449 -10.04 7.00 2.50
N MET A 450 -10.36 8.29 2.60
CA MET A 450 -11.53 8.91 1.99
C MET A 450 -11.06 9.92 0.95
N VAL A 451 -11.62 9.85 -0.26
CA VAL A 451 -11.42 10.85 -1.31
C VAL A 451 -12.75 11.49 -1.62
N MET A 452 -12.80 12.81 -1.56
CA MET A 452 -13.95 13.64 -1.89
C MET A 452 -13.73 14.29 -3.25
N GLY A 453 -14.74 14.17 -4.10
CA GLY A 453 -14.83 14.90 -5.35
C GLY A 453 -16.17 15.62 -5.50
N THR A 454 -16.30 16.39 -6.58
CA THR A 454 -17.46 17.25 -6.84
C THR A 454 -18.77 16.51 -7.06
N GLN A 455 -18.75 15.21 -7.38
CA GLN A 455 -19.94 14.40 -7.67
C GLN A 455 -20.14 13.22 -6.70
N GLY A 456 -19.13 12.90 -5.90
CA GLY A 456 -19.19 11.79 -4.96
C GLY A 456 -17.96 11.66 -4.10
N SER A 457 -17.96 10.67 -3.22
CA SER A 457 -16.79 10.30 -2.43
C SER A 457 -16.59 8.79 -2.41
N LEU A 458 -15.33 8.39 -2.22
CA LEU A 458 -14.88 7.01 -2.14
C LEU A 458 -14.21 6.80 -0.78
N VAL A 459 -14.53 5.70 -0.10
CA VAL A 459 -13.96 5.35 1.20
C VAL A 459 -13.43 3.93 1.18
N HIS A 460 -12.14 3.77 1.45
CA HIS A 460 -11.51 2.50 1.76
C HIS A 460 -11.19 2.45 3.25
N ARG A 461 -11.71 1.49 4.01
CA ARG A 461 -11.39 1.33 5.44
C ARG A 461 -11.32 -0.12 5.89
N ASN A 462 -10.70 -0.37 7.05
CA ASN A 462 -10.80 -1.66 7.70
C ASN A 462 -12.07 -1.80 8.55
N GLU A 463 -12.52 -3.03 8.77
CA GLU A 463 -13.58 -3.36 9.71
C GLU A 463 -13.04 -4.17 10.89
N GLY A 464 -13.61 -3.93 12.09
CA GLY A 464 -13.32 -4.71 13.30
C GLY A 464 -11.89 -4.61 13.82
N GLY A 465 -11.13 -3.60 13.41
CA GLY A 465 -9.72 -3.42 13.82
C GLY A 465 -8.75 -4.42 13.20
N GLY A 466 -9.17 -5.17 12.18
CA GLY A 466 -8.34 -6.15 11.48
C GLY A 466 -7.88 -5.67 10.10
N TYR A 467 -7.49 -6.63 9.27
CA TYR A 467 -7.08 -6.44 7.86
C TYR A 467 -8.18 -6.83 6.87
N GLN A 468 -9.44 -6.84 7.32
CA GLN A 468 -10.60 -6.97 6.45
C GLN A 468 -10.98 -5.58 5.96
N PHE A 469 -10.96 -5.37 4.64
CA PHE A 469 -11.20 -4.06 4.03
C PHE A 469 -12.54 -3.99 3.34
N VAL A 470 -13.12 -2.80 3.35
CA VAL A 470 -14.35 -2.47 2.65
C VAL A 470 -14.16 -1.23 1.81
N GLY A 471 -14.89 -1.20 0.69
CA GLY A 471 -15.03 -0.04 -0.16
C GLY A 471 -16.45 0.48 -0.05
N GLU A 472 -16.60 1.79 0.05
CA GLU A 472 -17.88 2.45 0.03
C GLU A 472 -17.83 3.67 -0.87
N CYS A 473 -18.98 4.04 -1.41
CA CYS A 473 -19.13 5.26 -2.17
C CYS A 473 -20.39 6.02 -1.76
N PHE A 474 -20.32 7.34 -1.91
CA PHE A 474 -21.41 8.25 -1.58
C PHE A 474 -21.61 9.21 -2.75
N THR A 475 -22.85 9.46 -3.13
CA THR A 475 -23.20 10.37 -4.24
C THR A 475 -24.64 10.87 -4.07
N GLU A 476 -25.06 11.81 -4.92
CA GLU A 476 -26.45 12.25 -5.00
C GLU A 476 -27.03 11.90 -6.38
N ARG A 477 -28.21 11.29 -6.42
CA ARG A 477 -28.94 11.00 -7.66
C ARG A 477 -30.40 11.39 -7.48
N ALA A 478 -30.93 12.17 -8.44
CA ALA A 478 -32.30 12.68 -8.41
C ALA A 478 -32.68 13.41 -7.09
N GLY A 479 -31.73 14.14 -6.49
CA GLY A 479 -31.94 14.86 -5.23
C GLY A 479 -31.88 14.00 -3.95
N HIS A 480 -31.55 12.71 -4.07
CA HIS A 480 -31.41 11.80 -2.94
C HIS A 480 -29.95 11.44 -2.69
N ARG A 481 -29.57 11.40 -1.42
CA ARG A 481 -28.24 10.94 -0.97
C ARG A 481 -28.20 9.42 -0.99
N LEU A 482 -27.22 8.89 -1.69
CA LEU A 482 -26.98 7.45 -1.80
C LEU A 482 -25.68 7.10 -1.08
N HIS A 483 -25.71 5.99 -0.37
CA HIS A 483 -24.56 5.31 0.21
C HIS A 483 -24.57 3.87 -0.31
N SER A 484 -23.47 3.43 -0.89
CA SER A 484 -23.33 2.08 -1.40
C SER A 484 -22.06 1.44 -0.89
N ARG A 485 -22.18 0.18 -0.47
CA ARG A 485 -21.05 -0.68 -0.15
C ARG A 485 -20.65 -1.46 -1.39
N ILE A 486 -19.36 -1.49 -1.68
CA ILE A 486 -18.79 -2.19 -2.82
C ILE A 486 -18.51 -3.64 -2.42
N HIS A 487 -18.99 -4.57 -3.24
CA HIS A 487 -18.76 -6.00 -3.10
C HIS A 487 -17.88 -6.48 -4.27
N PRO A 488 -16.54 -6.31 -4.16
CA PRO A 488 -15.63 -6.65 -5.26
C PRO A 488 -15.51 -8.16 -5.42
N ASP A 489 -15.27 -8.64 -6.65
CA ASP A 489 -14.88 -10.03 -6.87
C ASP A 489 -13.42 -10.22 -6.45
N SER A 490 -13.23 -10.78 -5.25
CA SER A 490 -11.91 -11.01 -4.67
C SER A 490 -11.07 -12.03 -5.45
N ARG A 491 -11.69 -12.89 -6.26
CA ARG A 491 -10.98 -13.91 -7.06
C ARG A 491 -10.27 -13.31 -8.27
N ALA A 492 -10.71 -12.12 -8.71
CA ALA A 492 -10.15 -11.42 -9.85
C ALA A 492 -8.94 -10.53 -9.49
N THR A 493 -8.61 -10.39 -8.21
CA THR A 493 -7.56 -9.46 -7.77
C THR A 493 -6.20 -10.16 -7.69
N SER A 494 -5.25 -9.74 -8.53
CA SER A 494 -3.86 -10.18 -8.43
C SER A 494 -3.19 -9.56 -7.20
N ASN A 495 -2.30 -10.33 -6.56
CA ASN A 495 -1.42 -9.78 -5.53
C ASN A 495 -0.23 -9.02 -6.19
N PRO A 496 0.49 -8.14 -5.47
CA PRO A 496 1.57 -7.33 -6.07
C PRO A 496 2.67 -8.15 -6.75
N TYR A 497 2.95 -9.34 -6.24
CA TYR A 497 4.00 -10.22 -6.76
C TYR A 497 3.61 -10.82 -8.12
N GLN A 498 2.38 -11.34 -8.20
CA GLN A 498 1.81 -11.88 -9.44
C GLN A 498 1.62 -10.78 -10.48
N GLU A 499 1.19 -9.59 -10.06
CA GLU A 499 1.06 -8.45 -10.95
C GLU A 499 2.41 -8.03 -11.55
N MET A 500 3.50 -8.03 -10.76
CA MET A 500 4.83 -7.71 -11.29
C MET A 500 5.27 -8.73 -12.36
N VAL A 501 5.02 -10.02 -12.12
CA VAL A 501 5.29 -11.07 -13.11
C VAL A 501 4.47 -10.85 -14.38
N ALA A 502 3.16 -10.58 -14.25
CA ALA A 502 2.29 -10.29 -15.38
C ALA A 502 2.77 -9.06 -16.17
N ALA A 503 3.06 -7.95 -15.47
CA ALA A 503 3.53 -6.70 -16.08
C ALA A 503 4.82 -6.88 -16.89
N ILE A 504 5.79 -7.66 -16.39
CA ILE A 504 7.02 -7.98 -17.13
C ILE A 504 6.70 -8.82 -18.38
N ARG A 505 5.89 -9.88 -18.24
CA ARG A 505 5.59 -10.81 -19.34
C ARG A 505 4.73 -10.19 -20.44
N GLU A 506 3.84 -9.27 -20.07
CA GLU A 506 2.95 -8.53 -20.97
C GLU A 506 3.59 -7.24 -21.50
N ASP A 507 4.83 -6.95 -21.09
CA ASP A 507 5.57 -5.74 -21.42
C ASP A 507 4.80 -4.42 -21.13
N ARG A 508 4.06 -4.39 -20.02
CA ARG A 508 3.33 -3.21 -19.55
C ARG A 508 3.88 -2.66 -18.23
N PRO A 509 3.73 -1.37 -17.93
CA PRO A 509 4.07 -0.81 -16.62
C PRO A 509 3.46 -1.62 -15.47
N TYR A 510 4.22 -1.74 -14.39
CA TYR A 510 3.70 -2.28 -13.14
C TYR A 510 2.80 -1.23 -12.48
N LEU A 511 1.76 -1.67 -11.77
CA LEU A 511 0.72 -0.80 -11.22
C LEU A 511 1.24 0.28 -10.25
N ALA A 512 2.32 -0.01 -9.54
CA ALA A 512 2.95 0.89 -8.58
C ALA A 512 4.44 1.05 -8.94
N ASP A 513 4.70 1.80 -9.99
CA ASP A 513 6.05 1.94 -10.54
C ASP A 513 6.95 2.84 -9.68
N ALA A 514 8.19 3.05 -10.14
CA ALA A 514 9.17 3.89 -9.43
C ALA A 514 8.73 5.35 -9.30
N GLU A 515 7.92 5.87 -10.23
CA GLU A 515 7.44 7.26 -10.17
C GLU A 515 6.40 7.42 -9.05
N ASP A 516 5.50 6.44 -8.89
CA ASP A 516 4.59 6.40 -7.75
C ASP A 516 5.34 6.39 -6.41
N GLY A 517 6.36 5.54 -6.29
CA GLY A 517 7.22 5.49 -5.11
C GLY A 517 7.91 6.83 -4.81
N LEU A 518 8.40 7.52 -5.85
CA LEU A 518 9.04 8.83 -5.72
C LEU A 518 8.07 9.91 -5.24
N ARG A 519 6.83 9.95 -5.75
CA ARG A 519 5.83 10.93 -5.31
C ARG A 519 5.52 10.77 -3.83
N VAL A 520 5.34 9.53 -3.37
CA VAL A 520 5.11 9.23 -1.96
C VAL A 520 6.33 9.59 -1.11
N GLN A 521 7.54 9.21 -1.54
CA GLN A 521 8.78 9.56 -0.85
C GLN A 521 8.98 11.08 -0.75
N LYS A 522 8.56 11.85 -1.77
CA LYS A 522 8.66 13.32 -1.79
C LYS A 522 7.85 13.93 -0.65
N ILE A 523 6.64 13.42 -0.44
CA ILE A 523 5.76 13.83 0.66
C ILE A 523 6.36 13.43 2.01
N LEU A 524 6.82 12.18 2.16
CA LEU A 524 7.40 11.66 3.41
C LEU A 524 8.62 12.50 3.86
N ASP A 525 9.59 12.71 2.97
CA ASP A 525 10.78 13.52 3.25
C ASP A 525 10.41 14.97 3.60
N GLY A 526 9.43 15.54 2.87
CA GLY A 526 8.95 16.89 3.11
C GLY A 526 8.28 17.04 4.47
N LEU A 527 7.49 16.06 4.91
CA LEU A 527 6.84 16.06 6.21
C LEU A 527 7.85 15.95 7.35
N TYR A 528 8.86 15.07 7.23
CA TYR A 528 9.96 15.02 8.20
C TYR A 528 10.74 16.34 8.25
N LYS A 529 10.99 16.97 7.09
CA LYS A 529 11.63 18.28 7.02
C LYS A 529 10.75 19.36 7.67
N SER A 530 9.45 19.36 7.40
CA SER A 530 8.49 20.30 7.98
C SER A 530 8.48 20.18 9.50
N ALA A 531 8.32 18.97 10.03
CA ALA A 531 8.30 18.71 11.46
C ALA A 531 9.61 19.15 12.15
N ARG A 532 10.77 18.92 11.53
CA ARG A 532 12.07 19.39 12.07
C ARG A 532 12.21 20.91 12.06
N THR A 533 11.65 21.59 11.07
CA THR A 533 11.81 23.05 10.91
C THR A 533 10.67 23.87 11.53
N GLY A 534 9.56 23.23 11.91
CA GLY A 534 8.35 23.89 12.41
C GLY A 534 7.66 24.77 11.37
N ARG A 535 7.86 24.51 10.07
CA ARG A 535 7.38 25.37 8.96
C ARG A 535 6.89 24.53 7.79
N GLU A 536 6.05 25.14 6.96
CA GLU A 536 5.67 24.58 5.67
C GLU A 536 6.89 24.40 4.75
N VAL A 537 6.93 23.31 4.01
CA VAL A 537 7.98 22.96 3.05
C VAL A 537 7.41 22.92 1.65
N ARG A 538 8.06 23.63 0.72
CA ARG A 538 7.83 23.46 -0.72
C ARG A 538 8.65 22.28 -1.25
N LEU A 539 8.02 21.42 -2.05
CA LEU A 539 8.52 20.11 -2.46
C LEU A 539 9.23 20.08 -3.81
#